data_AF-A0A817NPK1-F1
#
_entry.id   AF-A0A817NPK1-F1
#
_cell.length_a   1.000
_cell.length_b   1.000
_cell.length_c   1.000
_cell.angle_alpha   90.00
_cell.angle_beta   90.00
_cell.angle_gamma   90.00
#
_symmetry.space_group_name_H-M   'P 1'
#
loop_
_entity.id
_entity.type
_entity.pdbx_description
1 polymer ?
#
loop_
_entity_poly.entity_id
_entity_poly.type
_entity_poly.pdbx_seq_one_letter_code
_entity_poly.pdbx_strand_id
1 'polypeptide(L)' 'MYQIVVNKMKNDEYRHVLLDNQRVQIENQFVQQKWILKQKSVNLFISHCGMGSSLEGLYFQKPILCLPLHTD' A
#
# COMPACT_ATOMS: atom_id res chain seq x y z
N MET A 1 13.58 -16.57 -4.55
CA MET A 1 12.67 -16.08 -5.61
C MET A 1 11.83 -14.87 -5.16
N TYR A 2 12.39 -13.89 -4.42
CA TYR A 2 11.63 -12.68 -4.01
C TYR A 2 12.45 -11.38 -4.02
N GLN A 3 13.72 -11.43 -4.45
CA GLN A 3 14.54 -10.23 -4.62
C GLN A 3 14.38 -9.58 -6.01
N ILE A 4 13.70 -10.23 -6.96
CA ILE A 4 13.69 -9.79 -8.37
C ILE A 4 12.67 -8.67 -8.64
N VAL A 5 11.60 -8.54 -7.83
CA VAL A 5 10.50 -7.60 -8.12
C VAL A 5 10.65 -6.25 -7.39
N VAL A 6 11.62 -6.09 -6.48
CA VAL A 6 11.73 -4.87 -5.65
C VAL A 6 13.12 -4.19 -5.75
N ASN A 7 14.09 -4.78 -6.44
CA ASN A 7 15.50 -4.37 -6.40
C ASN A 7 15.94 -3.30 -7.42
N LYS A 8 15.04 -2.48 -7.95
CA LYS A 8 15.44 -1.25 -8.67
C LYS A 8 14.50 -0.12 -8.31
N MET A 9 14.79 0.65 -7.26
CA MET A 9 14.20 1.99 -7.19
C MET A 9 14.74 2.80 -8.37
N LYS A 10 13.87 3.03 -9.36
CA LYS A 10 13.34 4.31 -9.88
C LYS A 10 12.03 3.93 -10.60
N ASN A 11 10.88 4.58 -10.39
CA ASN A 11 10.57 5.98 -10.67
C ASN A 11 9.61 6.61 -9.61
N ASP A 12 9.95 7.21 -8.47
CA ASP A 12 11.10 8.05 -8.11
C ASP A 12 11.12 8.23 -6.57
N GLU A 13 11.88 7.35 -5.91
CA GLU A 13 12.28 7.36 -4.48
C GLU A 13 11.18 7.71 -3.46
N TYR A 14 10.14 6.87 -3.51
CA TYR A 14 8.99 6.72 -2.61
C TYR A 14 8.39 8.02 -2.08
N ARG A 15 8.29 8.98 -2.99
CA ARG A 15 7.72 10.31 -2.75
C ARG A 15 8.26 10.94 -1.46
N HIS A 16 9.56 10.73 -1.31
CA HIS A 16 10.44 11.04 -0.18
C HIS A 16 9.68 11.03 1.14
N VAL A 17 9.37 9.79 1.52
CA VAL A 17 8.78 9.30 2.78
C VAL A 17 7.42 9.87 3.13
N LEU A 18 6.50 9.63 2.19
CA LEU A 18 5.07 9.84 2.35
C LEU A 18 4.79 11.24 2.88
N LEU A 19 5.17 12.16 2.02
CA LEU A 19 5.09 13.61 2.15
C LEU A 19 6.35 14.27 2.74
N ASP A 20 7.15 13.56 3.54
CA ASP A 20 8.00 14.03 4.67
C ASP A 20 7.24 14.69 5.86
N ASN A 21 5.91 14.70 5.74
CA ASN A 21 4.98 14.07 6.70
C ASN A 21 4.63 14.79 8.02
N GLN A 22 3.49 15.49 8.02
CA GLN A 22 2.61 15.68 9.19
C GLN A 22 1.29 14.91 9.02
N ARG A 23 1.44 13.58 8.93
CA ARG A 23 0.47 12.46 9.03
C ARG A 23 -0.59 12.30 7.92
N VAL A 24 -0.10 12.30 6.69
CA VAL A 24 -0.61 11.68 5.43
C VAL A 24 -2.11 11.68 5.11
N GLN A 25 -2.43 12.28 3.96
CA GLN A 25 -3.42 11.84 2.96
C GLN A 25 -2.73 12.00 1.56
N ILE A 26 -3.19 11.48 0.41
CA ILE A 26 -4.03 12.32 -0.48
C ILE A 26 -4.44 11.64 -1.80
N GLU A 27 -5.66 12.06 -2.20
CA GLU A 27 -6.64 11.57 -3.17
C GLU A 27 -6.55 12.24 -4.56
N ASN A 28 -7.17 11.66 -5.60
CA ASN A 28 -7.06 12.00 -7.03
C ASN A 28 -5.65 11.85 -7.65
N GLN A 29 -4.77 11.08 -7.03
CA GLN A 29 -3.48 10.69 -7.61
C GLN A 29 -3.20 9.21 -7.38
N PHE A 30 -2.35 8.61 -8.22
CA PHE A 30 -1.93 7.23 -8.06
C PHE A 30 -0.75 7.11 -7.08
N VAL A 31 -0.86 6.19 -6.11
CA VAL A 31 0.19 5.86 -5.15
C VAL A 31 0.65 4.41 -5.28
N GLN A 32 1.90 4.14 -4.93
CA GLN A 32 2.47 2.80 -4.95
C GLN A 32 2.01 1.99 -3.72
N GLN A 33 0.81 1.42 -3.77
CA GLN A 33 0.19 0.67 -2.65
C GLN A 33 1.12 -0.41 -2.07
N LYS A 34 1.73 -1.25 -2.93
CA LYS A 34 2.66 -2.30 -2.49
C LYS A 34 3.83 -1.76 -1.68
N TRP A 35 4.34 -0.58 -2.03
CA TRP A 35 5.43 0.05 -1.30
C TRP A 35 4.96 0.54 0.08
N ILE A 36 3.75 1.09 0.18
CA ILE A 36 3.13 1.53 1.44
C ILE A 36 2.86 0.32 2.35
N LEU A 37 2.22 -0.72 1.83
CA LEU A 37 1.92 -1.94 2.57
C LEU A 37 3.17 -2.67 3.05
N LYS A 38 4.32 -2.51 2.39
CA LYS A 38 5.58 -3.08 2.87
C LYS A 38 6.11 -2.42 4.15
N GLN A 39 5.71 -1.19 4.47
CA GLN A 39 6.28 -0.43 5.58
C GLN A 39 5.90 -1.02 6.95
N LYS A 40 6.84 -1.06 7.90
CA LYS A 40 6.58 -1.56 9.25
C LYS A 40 5.66 -0.65 10.08
N SER A 41 5.61 0.65 9.75
CA SER A 41 4.75 1.64 10.40
C SER A 41 3.27 1.51 10.05
N VAL A 42 2.92 0.75 9.02
CA VAL A 42 1.52 0.47 8.66
C VAL A 42 1.02 -0.73 9.47
N ASN A 43 0.14 -0.48 10.43
CA ASN A 43 -0.41 -1.54 11.30
C ASN A 43 -1.81 -2.00 10.88
N LEU A 44 -2.55 -1.18 10.13
CA LEU A 44 -3.90 -1.46 9.70
C LEU A 44 -4.09 -1.01 8.26
N PHE A 45 -4.71 -1.86 7.45
CA PHE A 45 -5.13 -1.53 6.10
C PHE A 45 -6.66 -1.49 6.03
N ILE A 46 -7.22 -0.30 5.84
CA ILE A 46 -8.66 -0.13 5.62
C ILE A 46 -8.90 -0.21 4.10
N SER A 47 -9.75 -1.13 3.66
CA SER A 47 -9.91 -1.41 2.22
C SER A 47 -11.35 -1.71 1.84
N HIS A 48 -11.71 -1.37 0.60
CA HIS A 48 -12.99 -1.77 0.00
C HIS A 48 -13.06 -3.27 -0.37
N CYS A 49 -11.97 -4.01 -0.13
CA CYS A 49 -11.88 -5.47 -0.29
C CYS A 49 -11.87 -6.00 -1.73
N GLY A 50 -11.67 -5.17 -2.75
CA GLY A 50 -11.41 -5.65 -4.10
C GLY A 50 -10.26 -6.66 -4.14
N MET A 51 -10.39 -7.68 -4.98
CA MET A 51 -9.54 -8.89 -4.96
C MET A 51 -8.03 -8.58 -4.98
N GLY A 52 -7.60 -7.59 -5.77
CA GLY A 52 -6.19 -7.18 -5.83
C GLY A 52 -5.66 -6.61 -4.50
N SER A 53 -6.40 -5.69 -3.89
CA SER A 53 -6.01 -5.07 -2.62
C SER A 53 -6.05 -6.08 -1.47
N SER A 54 -7.02 -6.99 -1.47
CA SER A 54 -7.10 -8.07 -0.49
C SER A 54 -5.87 -8.98 -0.56
N LEU A 55 -5.46 -9.40 -1.75
CA LEU A 55 -4.25 -10.20 -1.95
C LEU A 55 -2.97 -9.46 -1.52
N GLU A 56 -2.85 -8.17 -1.83
CA GLU A 56 -1.69 -7.37 -1.41
C GLU A 56 -1.62 -7.20 0.10
N GLY A 57 -2.75 -6.96 0.77
CA GLY A 57 -2.83 -6.89 2.23
C GLY A 57 -2.41 -8.20 2.90
N LEU A 58 -2.89 -9.33 2.39
CA LEU A 58 -2.49 -10.66 2.86
C LEU A 58 -0.99 -10.92 2.63
N TYR A 59 -0.48 -10.60 1.43
CA TYR A 59 0.92 -10.80 1.07
C TYR A 59 1.89 -10.02 1.99
N PHE A 60 1.57 -8.76 2.30
CA PHE A 60 2.37 -7.93 3.22
C PHE A 60 1.98 -8.10 4.71
N GLN A 61 1.11 -9.06 5.01
CA GLN A 61 0.68 -9.42 6.36
C GLN A 61 0.11 -8.24 7.14
N LYS A 62 -0.72 -7.43 6.49
CA LYS A 62 -1.42 -6.31 7.11
C LYS A 62 -2.82 -6.74 7.52
N PRO A 63 -3.21 -6.61 8.80
CA PRO A 63 -4.59 -6.74 9.21
C PRO A 63 -5.49 -5.83 8.36
N ILE A 64 -6.58 -6.38 7.83
CA ILE A 64 -7.49 -5.66 6.94
C ILE A 64 -8.78 -5.36 7.71
N LEU A 65 -9.13 -4.07 7.80
CA LEU A 65 -10.47 -3.66 8.19
C LEU A 65 -11.30 -3.49 6.92
N CYS A 66 -12.23 -4.42 6.71
CA CYS A 66 -13.05 -4.51 5.51
C CYS A 66 -14.18 -3.47 5.53
N LEU A 67 -14.22 -2.60 4.52
CA LEU A 67 -15.31 -1.65 4.26
C LEU A 67 -15.82 -1.81 2.82
N PRO A 68 -16.52 -2.91 2.50
CA PRO A 68 -17.00 -3.18 1.15
C PRO A 68 -17.99 -2.10 0.70
N LEU A 69 -17.76 -1.50 -0.47
CA LEU A 69 -18.59 -0.43 -1.02
C LEU A 69 -19.44 -0.87 -2.22
N HIS A 70 -18.95 -1.83 -3.01
CA HIS A 70 -19.63 -2.41 -4.17
C HIS A 70 -19.29 -3.91 -4.28
N THR A 71 -19.77 -4.57 -5.32
CA THR A 71 -19.25 -5.89 -5.73
C THR A 71 -17.75 -5.80 -6.04
N ASP A 72 -17.08 -6.93 -6.01
CA ASP A 72 -15.63 -7.05 -6.26
C ASP A 72 -15.15 -6.38 -7.56
#